data_AF-A0A932YRS4-F1
#
_entry.id   AF-A0A932YRS4-F1
#
_cell.length_a   1.000
_cell.length_b   1.000
_cell.length_c   1.000
_cell.angle_alpha   90.00
_cell.angle_beta   90.00
_cell.angle_gamma   90.00
#
_symmetry.space_group_name_H-M   'P 1'
#
loop_
_entity.id
_entity.type
_entity.pdbx_description
1 polymer ?
#
loop_
_entity_poly.entity_id
_entity_poly.type
_entity_poly.pdbx_seq_one_letter_code
_entity_poly.pdbx_strand_id
1 'polypeptide(L)'
;MQILFVATSVLFFLWIIRNILYQVALWQLKEYRFDRVFVHLRETRQGRQLFFSPLSLIKTVLIGSYVFVVFNESYLPVYYWCIFLVYLISAVLVLRENFLNQQRIPTFTLKALFIFAVTIVILFAFYAVPLVDRFLWLLLIDKISYFIVALLVFGLSFPTEIFRDIQVNKAREKIKQFKKLLVIGVTGSYGKSSTKDYTAQILAAKFNVLKTQGTNNTPIGIAQIILRKLNRNTEIFVVEMGAYGRGEIAGMCTMVRPKIGILTAVNDQHLSLFGNLENTKLAKYELIESLPKDGIALFNGNNSHAFSLYNNTKKKKVLYEILTTETSKSASKPDIFANMIVVKKTGVAFDVHIGEKT
;
A
#
# COMPACT_ATOMS: atom_id res chain seq x y z
N MET A 1 -15.35 -39.74 21.87
CA MET A 1 -14.24 -38.76 21.82
C MET A 1 -13.51 -38.71 20.47
N GLN A 2 -13.11 -39.84 19.89
CA GLN A 2 -12.38 -39.85 18.61
C GLN A 2 -13.16 -39.28 17.42
N ILE A 3 -14.45 -39.63 17.28
CA ILE A 3 -15.34 -39.07 16.24
C ILE A 3 -15.45 -37.55 16.36
N LEU A 4 -15.64 -37.04 17.59
CA LEU A 4 -15.71 -35.60 17.87
C LEU A 4 -14.41 -34.89 17.46
N PHE A 5 -13.25 -35.50 17.74
CA PHE A 5 -11.96 -34.94 17.35
C PHE A 5 -11.78 -34.89 15.83
N VAL A 6 -12.18 -35.95 15.11
CA VAL A 6 -12.12 -35.99 13.65
C VAL A 6 -13.04 -34.91 13.06
N ALA A 7 -14.28 -34.80 13.54
CA ALA A 7 -15.21 -33.76 13.09
C ALA A 7 -14.67 -32.34 13.38
N THR A 8 -14.11 -32.11 14.57
CA THR A 8 -13.47 -30.84 14.94
C THR A 8 -12.27 -30.54 14.04
N SER A 9 -11.46 -31.55 13.71
CA SER A 9 -10.30 -31.41 12.82
C SER A 9 -10.71 -30.97 11.42
N VAL A 10 -11.77 -31.55 10.86
CA VAL A 10 -12.29 -31.15 9.53
C VAL A 10 -12.74 -29.69 9.54
N LEU A 11 -13.49 -29.28 10.57
CA LEU A 11 -13.94 -27.89 10.72
C LEU A 11 -12.75 -26.92 10.93
N PHE A 12 -11.75 -27.36 11.69
CA PHE A 12 -10.50 -26.64 11.89
C PHE A 12 -9.76 -26.43 10.56
N PHE A 13 -9.62 -27.46 9.72
CA PHE A 13 -8.93 -27.35 8.43
C PHE A 13 -9.64 -26.40 7.45
N LEU A 14 -10.98 -26.44 7.40
CA LEU A 14 -11.76 -25.47 6.61
C LEU A 14 -11.50 -24.03 7.08
N TRP A 15 -11.48 -23.82 8.39
CA TRP A 15 -11.24 -22.50 8.98
C TRP A 15 -9.80 -22.02 8.77
N ILE A 16 -8.79 -22.87 9.02
CA ILE A 16 -7.37 -22.48 8.97
C ILE A 16 -6.94 -22.15 7.53
N ILE A 17 -7.41 -22.91 6.53
CA ILE A 17 -7.10 -22.63 5.11
C ILE A 17 -7.62 -21.25 4.73
N ARG A 18 -8.89 -20.94 5.03
CA ARG A 18 -9.46 -19.61 4.79
C ARG A 18 -8.67 -18.53 5.53
N ASN A 19 -8.27 -18.79 6.78
CA ASN A 19 -7.52 -17.83 7.57
C ASN A 19 -6.13 -17.53 6.98
N ILE A 20 -5.39 -18.55 6.53
CA ILE A 20 -4.08 -18.36 5.88
C ILE A 20 -4.25 -17.60 4.57
N LEU A 21 -5.24 -17.96 3.74
CA LEU A 21 -5.53 -17.23 2.50
C LEU A 21 -5.77 -15.74 2.77
N TYR A 22 -6.59 -15.43 3.76
CA TYR A 22 -6.84 -14.05 4.17
C TYR A 22 -5.57 -13.35 4.66
N GLN A 23 -4.74 -14.02 5.47
CA GLN A 23 -3.46 -13.46 5.94
C GLN A 23 -2.52 -13.16 4.78
N VAL A 24 -2.34 -14.09 3.84
CA VAL A 24 -1.51 -13.89 2.65
C VAL A 24 -2.06 -12.75 1.79
N ALA A 25 -3.38 -12.67 1.60
CA ALA A 25 -4.03 -11.56 0.88
C ALA A 25 -3.79 -10.22 1.57
N LEU A 26 -3.85 -10.18 2.91
CA LEU A 26 -3.60 -8.98 3.69
C LEU A 26 -2.14 -8.52 3.55
N TRP A 27 -1.17 -9.43 3.71
CA TRP A 27 0.24 -9.13 3.51
C TRP A 27 0.51 -8.62 2.10
N GLN A 28 -0.12 -9.22 1.09
CA GLN A 28 0.02 -8.80 -0.30
C GLN A 28 -0.56 -7.41 -0.55
N LEU A 29 -1.76 -7.12 -0.03
CA LEU A 29 -2.39 -5.79 -0.11
C LEU A 29 -1.52 -4.70 0.53
N LYS A 30 -0.70 -5.07 1.51
CA LYS A 30 0.24 -4.17 2.20
C LYS A 30 1.67 -4.28 1.67
N GLU A 31 1.85 -4.82 0.46
CA GLU A 31 3.13 -4.93 -0.24
C GLU A 31 4.21 -5.68 0.56
N TYR A 32 3.80 -6.63 1.41
CA TYR A 32 4.70 -7.40 2.30
C TYR A 32 5.54 -6.54 3.25
N ARG A 33 5.09 -5.32 3.56
CA ARG A 33 5.80 -4.42 4.48
C ARG A 33 5.22 -4.45 5.89
N PHE A 34 6.10 -4.61 6.88
CA PHE A 34 5.72 -4.72 8.29
C PHE A 34 5.05 -3.47 8.84
N ASP A 35 5.59 -2.28 8.54
CA ASP A 35 5.04 -1.00 8.98
C ASP A 35 3.57 -0.82 8.53
N ARG A 36 3.29 -1.17 7.26
CA ARG A 36 1.93 -1.05 6.70
C ARG A 36 0.94 -2.06 7.28
N VAL A 37 1.37 -3.29 7.53
CA VAL A 37 0.52 -4.31 8.16
C VAL A 37 0.25 -3.96 9.61
N PHE A 38 1.27 -3.54 10.36
CA PHE A 38 1.13 -3.18 11.76
C PHE A 38 0.14 -2.01 11.97
N VAL A 39 0.25 -0.96 11.15
CA VAL A 39 -0.70 0.15 11.16
C VAL A 39 -2.12 -0.31 10.83
N HIS A 40 -2.28 -1.21 9.85
CA HIS A 40 -3.60 -1.76 9.53
C HIS A 40 -4.19 -2.55 10.70
N LEU A 41 -3.39 -3.39 11.35
CA LEU A 41 -3.79 -4.17 12.52
C LEU A 41 -4.19 -3.28 13.71
N ARG A 42 -3.50 -2.14 13.89
CA ARG A 42 -3.76 -1.21 14.99
C ARG A 42 -5.02 -0.37 14.76
N GLU A 43 -5.18 0.23 13.59
CA GLU A 43 -6.17 1.29 13.39
C GLU A 43 -7.47 0.82 12.75
N THR A 44 -7.39 -0.07 11.75
CA THR A 44 -8.60 -0.48 11.04
C THR A 44 -9.41 -1.47 11.86
N ARG A 45 -10.75 -1.30 11.85
CA ARG A 45 -11.68 -2.24 12.50
C ARG A 45 -11.50 -3.67 11.97
N GLN A 46 -11.27 -3.80 10.66
CA GLN A 46 -11.00 -5.08 9.99
C GLN A 46 -9.67 -5.72 10.45
N GLY A 47 -8.61 -4.92 10.61
CA GLY A 47 -7.32 -5.40 11.11
C GLY A 47 -7.39 -5.85 12.58
N ARG A 48 -8.07 -5.09 13.45
CA ARG A 48 -8.28 -5.48 14.84
C ARG A 48 -9.13 -6.74 14.97
N GLN A 49 -10.10 -6.95 14.09
CA GLN A 49 -10.96 -8.15 14.09
C GLN A 49 -10.20 -9.45 13.79
N LEU A 50 -8.99 -9.42 13.22
CA LEU A 50 -8.16 -10.62 13.09
C LEU A 50 -7.81 -11.23 14.44
N PHE A 51 -7.35 -10.41 15.39
CA PHE A 51 -6.94 -10.85 16.72
C PHE A 51 -8.07 -10.76 17.74
N PHE A 52 -8.95 -9.76 17.60
CA PHE A 52 -10.02 -9.42 18.56
C PHE A 52 -11.44 -9.69 18.03
N SER A 53 -11.62 -10.59 17.06
CA SER A 53 -12.97 -11.07 16.76
C SER A 53 -13.55 -11.79 17.98
N PRO A 54 -14.90 -11.76 18.19
CA PRO A 54 -15.54 -12.47 19.29
C PRO A 54 -15.12 -13.95 19.37
N LEU A 55 -15.04 -14.62 18.23
CA LEU A 55 -14.58 -16.02 18.15
C LEU A 55 -13.10 -16.18 18.53
N SER A 56 -12.23 -15.26 18.11
CA SER A 56 -10.81 -15.29 18.49
C SER A 56 -10.62 -15.09 20.00
N LEU A 57 -11.42 -14.22 20.63
CA LEU A 57 -11.42 -14.02 22.08
C LEU A 57 -11.90 -15.27 22.82
N ILE A 58 -12.99 -15.89 22.38
CA ILE A 58 -13.49 -17.15 22.95
C ILE A 58 -12.40 -18.24 22.86
N LYS A 59 -11.72 -18.37 21.71
CA LYS A 59 -10.60 -19.32 21.57
C LYS A 59 -9.46 -19.02 22.55
N THR A 60 -9.11 -17.75 22.77
CA THR A 60 -8.09 -17.36 23.75
C THR A 60 -8.51 -17.71 25.18
N VAL A 61 -9.78 -17.48 25.54
CA VAL A 61 -10.34 -17.87 26.83
C VAL A 61 -10.31 -19.38 27.01
N LEU A 62 -10.66 -20.16 25.98
CA LEU A 62 -10.59 -21.62 26.01
C LEU A 62 -9.16 -22.15 26.17
N ILE A 63 -8.16 -21.49 25.57
CA ILE A 63 -6.75 -21.82 25.81
C ILE A 63 -6.41 -21.61 27.29
N GLY A 64 -6.77 -20.45 27.86
CA GLY A 64 -6.49 -20.12 29.26
C GLY A 64 -7.24 -21.00 30.26
N SER A 65 -8.48 -21.38 29.96
CA SER A 65 -9.31 -22.22 30.84
C SER A 65 -8.82 -23.67 30.92
N TYR A 66 -7.98 -24.12 29.98
CA TYR A 66 -7.48 -25.50 29.95
C TYR A 66 -6.76 -25.90 31.24
N VAL A 67 -6.03 -24.97 31.87
CA VAL A 67 -5.34 -25.23 33.15
C VAL A 67 -6.33 -25.75 34.19
N PHE A 68 -7.48 -25.11 34.34
CA PHE A 68 -8.52 -25.50 35.31
C PHE A 68 -9.21 -26.81 34.93
N VAL A 69 -9.37 -27.08 33.63
CA VAL A 69 -10.01 -28.30 33.12
C VAL A 69 -9.12 -29.53 33.35
N VAL A 70 -7.80 -29.41 33.22
CA VAL A 70 -6.86 -30.51 33.48
C VAL A 70 -6.88 -30.95 34.94
N PHE A 71 -7.07 -30.02 35.88
CA PHE A 71 -7.18 -30.36 37.31
C PHE A 71 -8.51 -31.05 37.67
N ASN A 72 -9.52 -31.02 36.78
CA ASN A 72 -10.84 -31.58 37.04
C ASN A 72 -11.37 -32.30 35.79
N GLU A 73 -11.02 -33.58 35.64
CA GLU A 73 -11.32 -34.37 34.44
C GLU A 73 -12.81 -34.43 34.05
N SER A 74 -13.72 -34.23 35.01
CA SER A 74 -15.17 -34.18 34.77
C SER A 74 -15.58 -33.08 33.77
N TYR A 75 -14.78 -32.02 33.62
CA TYR A 75 -15.06 -30.93 32.69
C TYR A 75 -14.49 -31.13 31.28
N LEU A 76 -13.64 -32.16 31.04
CA LEU A 76 -13.04 -32.42 29.73
C LEU A 76 -14.07 -32.59 28.61
N PRO A 77 -15.15 -33.38 28.77
CA PRO A 77 -16.14 -33.54 27.70
C PRO A 77 -16.82 -32.22 27.31
N VAL A 78 -17.17 -31.39 28.30
CA VAL A 78 -17.78 -30.07 28.09
C VAL A 78 -16.81 -29.16 27.35
N TYR A 79 -15.54 -29.14 27.76
CA TYR A 79 -14.49 -28.37 27.13
C TYR A 79 -14.33 -28.71 25.64
N TYR A 80 -14.30 -30.00 25.30
CA TYR A 80 -14.19 -30.45 23.91
C TYR A 80 -15.40 -30.09 23.06
N TRP A 81 -16.61 -30.16 23.62
CA TRP A 81 -17.83 -29.70 22.95
C TRP A 81 -17.82 -28.19 22.70
N CYS A 82 -17.33 -27.39 23.64
CA CYS A 82 -17.14 -25.95 23.45
C CYS A 82 -16.18 -25.66 22.29
N ILE A 83 -15.06 -26.38 22.19
CA ILE A 83 -14.11 -26.23 21.07
C ILE A 83 -14.77 -26.61 19.74
N PHE A 84 -15.48 -27.74 19.70
CA PHE A 84 -16.22 -28.16 18.51
C PHE A 84 -17.24 -27.10 18.07
N LEU A 85 -18.05 -26.57 18.98
CA LEU A 85 -19.05 -25.53 18.68
C LEU A 85 -18.39 -24.26 18.13
N VAL A 86 -17.26 -23.84 18.70
CA VAL A 86 -16.52 -22.66 18.21
C VAL A 86 -16.04 -22.87 16.78
N TYR A 87 -15.50 -24.05 16.45
CA TYR A 87 -15.08 -24.36 15.08
C TYR A 87 -16.26 -24.57 14.13
N LEU A 88 -17.39 -25.10 14.61
CA LEU A 88 -18.62 -25.21 13.82
C LEU A 88 -19.15 -23.83 13.42
N ILE A 89 -19.29 -22.91 14.39
CA ILE A 89 -19.70 -21.52 14.11
C ILE A 89 -18.71 -20.86 13.15
N SER A 90 -17.40 -21.07 13.37
CA SER A 90 -16.36 -20.55 12.49
C SER A 90 -16.50 -21.05 11.04
N ALA A 91 -16.77 -22.34 10.85
CA ALA A 91 -16.98 -22.93 9.52
C ALA A 91 -18.25 -22.41 8.85
N VAL A 92 -19.36 -22.26 9.59
CA VAL A 92 -20.62 -21.69 9.07
C VAL A 92 -20.39 -20.25 8.57
N LEU A 93 -19.64 -19.43 9.31
CA LEU A 93 -19.30 -18.08 8.86
C LEU A 93 -18.45 -18.08 7.59
N VAL A 94 -17.48 -18.99 7.48
CA VAL A 94 -16.67 -19.16 6.27
C VAL A 94 -17.53 -19.51 5.06
N LEU A 95 -18.47 -20.45 5.22
CA LEU A 95 -19.41 -20.85 4.16
C LEU A 95 -20.34 -19.68 3.76
N ARG A 96 -20.84 -18.91 4.73
CA ARG A 96 -21.65 -17.72 4.46
C ARG A 96 -20.88 -16.67 3.67
N GLU A 97 -19.65 -16.37 4.05
CA GLU A 97 -18.80 -15.40 3.33
C GLU A 97 -18.48 -15.86 1.90
N ASN A 98 -18.25 -17.17 1.72
CA ASN A 98 -18.10 -17.81 0.42
C ASN A 98 -19.33 -17.58 -0.45
N PHE A 99 -20.51 -17.90 0.08
CA PHE A 99 -21.78 -17.72 -0.63
C PHE A 99 -22.03 -16.28 -1.04
N LEU A 100 -21.61 -15.31 -0.22
CA LEU A 100 -21.76 -13.88 -0.48
C LEU A 100 -20.65 -13.29 -1.38
N ASN A 101 -19.70 -14.10 -1.88
CA ASN A 101 -18.51 -13.63 -2.63
C ASN A 101 -17.74 -12.49 -1.92
N GLN A 102 -17.74 -12.50 -0.59
CA GLN A 102 -17.04 -11.49 0.22
C GLN A 102 -15.62 -11.92 0.60
N GLN A 103 -15.15 -13.06 0.09
CA GLN A 103 -13.83 -13.57 0.40
C GLN A 103 -12.73 -12.73 -0.24
N ARG A 104 -11.75 -12.36 0.58
CA ARG A 104 -10.50 -11.76 0.11
C ARG A 104 -9.48 -12.87 -0.12
N ILE A 105 -9.36 -13.28 -1.37
CA ILE A 105 -8.38 -14.27 -1.82
C ILE A 105 -7.14 -13.52 -2.34
N PRO A 106 -5.91 -13.99 -2.05
CA PRO A 106 -4.70 -13.36 -2.58
C PRO A 106 -4.66 -13.51 -4.11
N THR A 107 -3.94 -12.64 -4.79
CA THR A 107 -3.62 -12.94 -6.20
C THR A 107 -2.52 -13.98 -6.22
N PHE A 108 -2.68 -15.01 -7.04
CA PHE A 108 -1.78 -16.16 -7.10
C PHE A 108 -0.45 -15.78 -7.75
N THR A 109 0.42 -15.19 -6.94
CA THR A 109 1.83 -14.94 -7.27
C THR A 109 2.71 -16.07 -6.73
N LEU A 110 3.89 -16.29 -7.31
CA LEU A 110 4.84 -17.30 -6.81
C LEU A 110 5.18 -17.09 -5.32
N LYS A 111 5.35 -15.83 -4.88
CA LYS A 111 5.60 -15.49 -3.48
C LYS A 111 4.40 -15.86 -2.59
N ALA A 112 3.17 -15.53 -3.00
CA ALA A 112 1.97 -15.87 -2.24
C ALA A 112 1.76 -17.39 -2.15
N LEU A 113 1.95 -18.11 -3.26
CA LEU A 113 1.82 -19.56 -3.31
C LEU A 113 2.87 -20.25 -2.43
N PHE A 114 4.12 -19.77 -2.47
CA PHE A 114 5.19 -20.28 -1.62
C PHE A 114 4.88 -20.08 -0.13
N ILE A 115 4.47 -18.87 0.28
CA ILE A 115 4.09 -18.59 1.68
C ILE A 115 2.95 -19.50 2.12
N PHE A 116 1.90 -19.62 1.29
CA PHE A 116 0.75 -20.46 1.58
C PHE A 116 1.14 -21.94 1.73
N ALA A 117 1.85 -22.50 0.75
CA ALA A 117 2.25 -23.91 0.74
C ALA A 117 3.16 -24.27 1.91
N VAL A 118 4.20 -23.45 2.18
CA VAL A 118 5.12 -23.69 3.30
C VAL A 118 4.40 -23.59 4.63
N THR A 119 3.48 -22.63 4.78
CA THR A 119 2.65 -22.52 6.00
C THR A 119 1.82 -23.79 6.21
N ILE A 120 1.16 -24.30 5.17
CA ILE A 120 0.36 -25.53 5.26
C ILE A 120 1.22 -26.73 5.64
N VAL A 121 2.40 -26.90 5.04
CA VAL A 121 3.33 -27.99 5.38
C VAL A 121 3.76 -27.91 6.85
N ILE A 122 4.12 -26.72 7.33
CA ILE A 122 4.51 -26.51 8.73
C ILE A 122 3.34 -26.84 9.68
N LEU A 123 2.13 -26.34 9.40
CA LEU A 123 0.96 -26.60 10.25
C LEU A 123 0.54 -28.07 10.22
N PHE A 124 0.71 -28.76 9.10
CA PHE A 124 0.47 -30.20 9.01
C PHE A 124 1.48 -30.99 9.86
N ALA A 125 2.76 -30.60 9.84
CA ALA A 125 3.77 -31.18 10.73
C ALA A 125 3.43 -30.95 12.21
N PHE A 126 2.98 -29.75 12.58
CA PHE A 126 2.48 -29.48 13.94
C PHE A 126 1.25 -30.35 14.27
N TYR A 127 0.28 -30.49 13.36
CA TYR A 127 -0.91 -31.33 13.57
C TYR A 127 -0.55 -32.81 13.80
N ALA A 128 0.46 -33.33 13.10
CA ALA A 128 0.91 -34.72 13.23
C ALA A 128 1.60 -35.02 14.57
N VAL A 129 2.15 -34.00 15.25
CA VAL A 129 2.92 -34.15 16.50
C VAL A 129 2.30 -33.29 17.61
N PRO A 130 1.19 -33.74 18.24
CA PRO A 130 0.59 -33.02 19.35
C PRO A 130 1.49 -33.08 20.60
N LEU A 131 1.89 -31.92 21.12
CA LEU A 131 2.70 -31.81 22.36
C LEU A 131 1.85 -31.80 23.64
N VAL A 132 0.55 -31.53 23.50
CA VAL A 132 -0.43 -31.46 24.59
C VAL A 132 -1.72 -32.15 24.13
N ASP A 133 -2.81 -32.01 24.89
CA ASP A 133 -4.13 -32.47 24.46
C ASP A 133 -4.46 -32.03 23.02
N ARG A 134 -5.00 -32.96 22.23
CA ARG A 134 -5.21 -32.75 20.80
C ARG A 134 -6.20 -31.62 20.48
N PHE A 135 -7.21 -31.37 21.32
CA PHE A 135 -8.15 -30.28 21.09
C PHE A 135 -7.54 -28.93 21.46
N LEU A 136 -6.80 -28.85 22.57
CA LEU A 136 -6.02 -27.66 22.91
C LEU A 136 -5.00 -27.35 21.82
N TRP A 137 -4.36 -28.38 21.28
CA TRP A 137 -3.35 -28.22 20.23
C TRP A 137 -3.92 -27.56 18.96
N LEU A 138 -5.17 -27.85 18.57
CA LEU A 138 -5.83 -27.15 17.46
C LEU A 138 -5.95 -25.64 17.71
N LEU A 139 -6.32 -25.25 18.93
CA LEU A 139 -6.41 -23.83 19.32
C LEU A 139 -5.03 -23.15 19.32
N LEU A 140 -3.98 -23.87 19.71
CA LEU A 140 -2.61 -23.36 19.68
C LEU A 140 -2.10 -23.20 18.25
N ILE A 141 -2.30 -24.20 17.38
CA ILE A 141 -1.93 -24.13 15.95
C ILE A 141 -2.63 -22.95 15.27
N ASP A 142 -3.92 -22.72 15.56
CA ASP A 142 -4.68 -21.56 15.10
C ASP A 142 -3.96 -20.23 15.39
N LYS A 143 -3.54 -20.02 16.65
CA LYS A 143 -2.84 -18.78 17.05
C LYS A 143 -1.40 -18.71 16.53
N ILE A 144 -0.69 -19.83 16.52
CA ILE A 144 0.69 -19.91 16.01
C ILE A 144 0.75 -19.63 14.51
N SER A 145 -0.30 -19.96 13.75
CA SER A 145 -0.35 -19.71 12.30
C SER A 145 -0.09 -18.25 11.92
N TYR A 146 -0.58 -17.27 12.71
CA TYR A 146 -0.32 -15.85 12.49
C TYR A 146 1.16 -15.51 12.58
N PHE A 147 1.87 -16.11 13.54
CA PHE A 147 3.31 -15.93 13.72
C PHE A 147 4.11 -16.62 12.63
N ILE A 148 3.72 -17.83 12.20
CA ILE A 148 4.39 -18.54 11.11
C ILE A 148 4.33 -17.73 9.81
N VAL A 149 3.14 -17.25 9.44
CA VAL A 149 2.98 -16.43 8.22
C VAL A 149 3.81 -15.15 8.32
N ALA A 150 3.77 -14.46 9.46
CA ALA A 150 4.57 -13.25 9.68
C ALA A 150 6.09 -13.53 9.58
N LEU A 151 6.57 -14.62 10.18
CA LEU A 151 7.98 -15.02 10.13
C LEU A 151 8.43 -15.39 8.71
N LEU A 152 7.61 -16.12 7.96
CA LEU A 152 7.89 -16.44 6.55
C LEU A 152 7.96 -15.17 5.69
N VAL A 153 7.04 -14.22 5.91
CA VAL A 153 7.10 -12.93 5.22
C VAL A 153 8.36 -12.14 5.58
N PHE A 154 8.78 -12.17 6.86
CA PHE A 154 10.03 -11.56 7.33
C PHE A 154 11.25 -12.21 6.68
N GLY A 155 11.34 -13.54 6.69
CA GLY A 155 12.45 -14.25 6.05
C GLY A 155 12.55 -13.96 4.54
N LEU A 156 11.40 -13.80 3.87
CA LEU A 156 11.34 -13.44 2.47
C LEU A 156 11.52 -11.94 2.18
N SER A 157 11.44 -11.06 3.18
CA SER A 157 11.59 -9.61 2.93
C SER A 157 13.03 -9.28 2.55
N PHE A 158 14.00 -9.85 3.25
CA PHE A 158 15.43 -9.65 3.01
C PHE A 158 15.87 -9.89 1.55
N PRO A 159 15.63 -11.06 0.93
CA PRO A 159 16.01 -11.28 -0.47
C PRO A 159 15.23 -10.37 -1.42
N THR A 160 13.96 -10.04 -1.12
CA THR A 160 13.18 -9.14 -1.97
C THR A 160 13.67 -7.70 -1.93
N GLU A 161 14.17 -7.22 -0.79
CA GLU A 161 14.77 -5.90 -0.65
C GLU A 161 16.11 -5.80 -1.40
N ILE A 162 16.95 -6.83 -1.31
CA ILE A 162 18.20 -6.90 -2.10
C ILE A 162 17.89 -6.86 -3.59
N PHE A 163 16.94 -7.69 -4.05
CA PHE A 163 16.53 -7.69 -5.45
C PHE A 163 16.00 -6.32 -5.90
N ARG A 164 15.20 -5.67 -5.04
CA ARG A 164 14.68 -4.33 -5.28
C ARG A 164 15.82 -3.33 -5.51
N ASP A 165 16.81 -3.33 -4.63
CA ASP A 165 17.91 -2.37 -4.65
C ASP A 165 18.83 -2.59 -5.86
N ILE A 166 19.07 -3.86 -6.23
CA ILE A 166 19.78 -4.20 -7.47
C ILE A 166 19.06 -3.61 -8.68
N GLN A 167 17.74 -3.77 -8.77
CA GLN A 167 16.96 -3.28 -9.92
C GLN A 167 16.91 -1.75 -9.96
N VAL A 168 16.77 -1.09 -8.80
CA VAL A 168 16.83 0.37 -8.68
C VAL A 168 18.20 0.90 -9.10
N ASN A 169 19.29 0.25 -8.68
CA ASN A 169 20.65 0.64 -9.08
C ASN A 169 20.88 0.44 -10.58
N LYS A 170 20.45 -0.69 -11.16
CA LYS A 170 20.51 -0.91 -12.61
C LYS A 170 19.72 0.15 -13.38
N ALA A 171 18.54 0.53 -12.89
CA ALA A 171 17.74 1.59 -13.50
C ALA A 171 18.42 2.96 -13.40
N ARG A 172 19.03 3.28 -12.25
CA ARG A 172 19.82 4.49 -12.02
C ARG A 172 21.00 4.58 -13.00
N GLU A 173 21.73 3.49 -13.20
CA GLU A 173 22.83 3.48 -14.18
C GLU A 173 22.34 3.59 -15.62
N LYS A 174 21.23 2.91 -15.97
CA LYS A 174 20.64 3.03 -17.31
C LYS A 174 20.21 4.47 -17.61
N ILE A 175 19.47 5.13 -16.72
CA ILE A 175 18.97 6.49 -16.98
C ILE A 175 20.09 7.55 -17.03
N LYS A 176 21.25 7.31 -16.40
CA LYS A 176 22.45 8.16 -16.53
C LYS A 176 22.96 8.27 -17.96
N GLN A 177 22.73 7.26 -18.80
CA GLN A 177 23.14 7.27 -20.21
C GLN A 177 22.28 8.23 -21.06
N PHE A 178 21.12 8.67 -20.57
CA PHE A 178 20.16 9.51 -21.28
C PHE A 178 20.33 10.99 -20.91
N LYS A 179 21.43 11.62 -21.32
CA LYS A 179 21.78 13.00 -20.93
C LYS A 179 20.77 14.07 -21.37
N LYS A 180 20.01 13.82 -22.44
CA LYS A 180 19.00 14.74 -22.99
C LYS A 180 17.57 14.48 -22.48
N LEU A 181 17.36 13.42 -21.69
CA LEU A 181 16.04 13.06 -21.19
C LEU A 181 15.52 14.11 -20.20
N LEU A 182 14.36 14.68 -20.49
CA LEU A 182 13.66 15.54 -19.54
C LEU A 182 12.77 14.70 -18.64
N VAL A 183 13.04 14.70 -17.33
CA VAL A 183 12.24 13.97 -16.36
C VAL A 183 11.32 14.93 -15.60
N ILE A 184 10.03 14.61 -15.59
CA ILE A 184 8.97 15.34 -14.88
C ILE A 184 8.46 14.44 -13.74
N GLY A 185 8.70 14.83 -12.50
CA GLY A 185 8.15 14.15 -11.33
C GLY A 185 6.79 14.72 -10.95
N VAL A 186 5.84 13.85 -10.59
CA VAL A 186 4.50 14.25 -10.11
C VAL A 186 4.24 13.57 -8.77
N THR A 187 3.93 14.36 -7.74
CA THR A 187 3.55 13.84 -6.42
C THR A 187 2.40 14.64 -5.79
N GLY A 188 1.88 14.11 -4.69
CA GLY A 188 0.80 14.69 -3.89
C GLY A 188 -0.10 13.64 -3.25
N SER A 189 -1.12 14.09 -2.54
CA SER A 189 -2.08 13.22 -1.84
C SER A 189 -3.07 12.63 -2.85
N TYR A 190 -3.67 13.47 -3.70
CA TYR A 190 -4.57 13.09 -4.79
C TYR A 190 -4.14 13.75 -6.11
N GLY A 191 -4.83 13.46 -7.22
CA GLY A 191 -4.57 14.09 -8.53
C GLY A 191 -3.34 13.61 -9.30
N LYS A 192 -2.37 12.95 -8.62
CA LYS A 192 -1.13 12.41 -9.19
C LYS A 192 -1.30 11.70 -10.55
N SER A 193 -2.13 10.67 -10.60
CA SER A 193 -2.26 9.83 -11.81
C SER A 193 -2.88 10.58 -12.97
N SER A 194 -3.97 11.33 -12.72
CA SER A 194 -4.61 12.20 -13.71
C SER A 194 -3.62 13.25 -14.24
N THR A 195 -2.90 13.94 -13.37
CA THR A 195 -1.90 14.94 -13.78
C THR A 195 -0.80 14.31 -14.62
N LYS A 196 -0.26 13.16 -14.21
CA LYS A 196 0.74 12.41 -14.98
C LYS A 196 0.19 12.01 -16.36
N ASP A 197 -1.04 11.52 -16.42
CA ASP A 197 -1.65 11.04 -17.66
C ASP A 197 -1.94 12.18 -18.64
N TYR A 198 -2.55 13.29 -18.19
CA TYR A 198 -2.77 14.47 -19.02
C TYR A 198 -1.47 15.14 -19.45
N THR A 199 -0.50 15.29 -18.54
CA THR A 199 0.83 15.85 -18.87
C THR A 199 1.49 15.04 -19.98
N ALA A 200 1.49 13.71 -19.85
CA ALA A 200 2.09 12.85 -20.85
C ALA A 200 1.34 12.90 -22.19
N GLN A 201 0.00 12.94 -22.16
CA GLN A 201 -0.83 13.01 -23.37
C GLN A 201 -0.61 14.30 -24.15
N ILE A 202 -0.59 15.45 -23.46
CA ILE A 202 -0.35 16.76 -24.09
C ILE A 202 1.06 16.82 -24.68
N LEU A 203 2.08 16.37 -23.95
CA LEU A 203 3.46 16.38 -24.43
C LEU A 203 3.70 15.39 -25.58
N ALA A 204 2.95 14.28 -25.63
CA ALA A 204 3.04 13.29 -26.70
C ALA A 204 2.60 13.83 -28.07
N ALA A 205 1.91 14.98 -28.12
CA ALA A 205 1.59 15.66 -29.37
C ALA A 205 2.84 16.14 -30.13
N LYS A 206 3.98 16.32 -29.44
CA LYS A 206 5.22 16.83 -30.03
C LYS A 206 6.46 15.98 -29.73
N PHE A 207 6.49 15.28 -28.60
CA PHE A 207 7.67 14.57 -28.10
C PHE A 207 7.39 13.09 -27.92
N ASN A 208 8.46 12.28 -27.93
CA ASN A 208 8.39 10.89 -27.51
C ASN A 208 8.36 10.77 -25.98
N VAL A 209 7.17 10.52 -25.43
CA VAL A 209 6.93 10.51 -23.99
C VAL A 209 6.83 9.09 -23.43
N LEU A 210 7.64 8.79 -22.42
CA LEU A 210 7.44 7.67 -21.51
C LEU A 210 6.69 8.15 -20.25
N LYS A 211 5.81 7.31 -19.70
CA LYS A 211 5.15 7.57 -18.41
C LYS A 211 5.06 6.35 -17.53
N THR A 212 4.90 6.54 -16.21
CA THR A 212 4.53 5.45 -15.31
C THR A 212 3.15 4.89 -15.67
N GLN A 213 3.03 3.55 -15.65
CA GLN A 213 1.84 2.82 -16.08
C GLN A 213 0.99 2.40 -14.89
N GLY A 214 -0.32 2.62 -14.95
CA GLY A 214 -1.23 2.34 -13.82
C GLY A 214 -0.78 3.04 -12.54
N THR A 215 -0.79 2.29 -11.43
CA THR A 215 -0.39 2.74 -10.09
C THR A 215 1.08 2.43 -9.75
N ASN A 216 1.94 2.15 -10.74
CA ASN A 216 3.36 1.88 -10.50
C ASN A 216 4.11 3.17 -10.13
N ASN A 217 4.01 3.57 -8.87
CA ASN A 217 4.59 4.77 -8.29
C ASN A 217 5.62 4.48 -7.19
N THR A 218 6.02 3.21 -7.05
CA THR A 218 7.06 2.73 -6.14
C THR A 218 8.44 2.71 -6.81
N PRO A 219 9.55 2.72 -6.05
CA PRO A 219 10.90 2.67 -6.61
C PRO A 219 11.12 1.51 -7.58
N ILE A 220 10.62 0.32 -7.24
CA ILE A 220 10.75 -0.88 -8.08
C ILE A 220 9.91 -0.80 -9.34
N GLY A 221 8.68 -0.27 -9.25
CA GLY A 221 7.80 -0.10 -10.40
C GLY A 221 8.41 0.86 -11.42
N ILE A 222 8.96 1.98 -10.95
CA ILE A 222 9.66 2.95 -11.79
C ILE A 222 10.93 2.34 -12.39
N ALA A 223 11.73 1.62 -11.59
CA ALA A 223 12.94 0.96 -12.06
C ALA A 223 12.65 -0.05 -13.18
N GLN A 224 11.60 -0.86 -13.06
CA GLN A 224 11.19 -1.80 -14.10
C GLN A 224 10.78 -1.11 -15.40
N ILE A 225 10.08 0.03 -15.32
CA ILE A 225 9.71 0.82 -16.50
C ILE A 225 10.96 1.38 -17.18
N ILE A 226 11.92 1.89 -16.43
CA ILE A 226 13.21 2.35 -16.98
C ILE A 226 13.93 1.21 -17.67
N LEU A 227 14.07 0.06 -17.00
CA LEU A 227 14.79 -1.08 -17.54
C LEU A 227 14.15 -1.65 -18.81
N ARG A 228 12.81 -1.73 -18.86
CA ARG A 228 12.08 -2.38 -19.97
C ARG A 228 11.69 -1.44 -21.11
N LYS A 229 11.32 -0.20 -20.81
CA LYS A 229 10.66 0.71 -21.77
C LYS A 229 11.48 1.93 -22.17
N LEU A 230 12.37 2.42 -21.30
CA LEU A 230 13.23 3.56 -21.65
C LEU A 230 14.18 3.18 -22.79
N ASN A 231 14.12 3.94 -23.88
CA ASN A 231 14.89 3.74 -25.10
C ASN A 231 15.41 5.07 -25.66
N ARG A 232 16.33 5.01 -26.63
CA ARG A 232 17.05 6.20 -27.18
C ARG A 232 16.15 7.27 -27.79
N ASN A 233 14.94 6.91 -28.20
CA ASN A 233 13.98 7.84 -28.78
C ASN A 233 13.17 8.56 -27.70
N THR A 234 13.24 8.13 -26.43
CA THR A 234 12.50 8.78 -25.35
C THR A 234 13.10 10.14 -25.04
N GLU A 235 12.29 11.19 -25.18
CA GLU A 235 12.67 12.58 -24.93
C GLU A 235 12.21 13.07 -23.57
N ILE A 236 11.03 12.61 -23.13
CA ILE A 236 10.42 13.01 -21.87
C ILE A 236 10.00 11.77 -21.08
N PHE A 237 10.26 11.77 -19.77
CA PHE A 237 9.76 10.75 -18.85
C PHE A 237 8.92 11.39 -17.73
N VAL A 238 7.62 11.13 -17.73
CA VAL A 238 6.67 11.60 -16.70
C VAL A 238 6.49 10.53 -15.64
N VAL A 239 6.91 10.83 -14.41
CA VAL A 239 7.03 9.86 -13.32
C VAL A 239 6.08 10.22 -12.18
N GLU A 240 5.07 9.39 -11.96
CA GLU A 240 4.29 9.45 -10.72
C GLU A 240 5.10 8.88 -9.55
N MET A 241 5.19 9.63 -8.46
CA MET A 241 5.94 9.28 -7.25
C MET A 241 5.01 9.18 -6.04
N GLY A 242 4.83 7.97 -5.55
CA GLY A 242 4.10 7.65 -4.33
C GLY A 242 5.05 7.55 -3.14
N ALA A 243 4.58 7.98 -1.96
CA ALA A 243 5.31 7.76 -0.72
C ALA A 243 4.34 7.57 0.43
N TYR A 244 4.77 6.73 1.37
CA TYR A 244 4.11 6.40 2.64
C TYR A 244 4.97 6.77 3.85
N GLY A 245 6.22 7.17 3.63
CA GLY A 245 7.14 7.68 4.64
C GLY A 245 8.10 8.71 4.06
N ARG A 246 8.82 9.42 4.93
CA ARG A 246 9.89 10.34 4.54
C ARG A 246 11.08 9.57 3.96
N GLY A 247 11.78 10.19 3.01
CA GLY A 247 12.93 9.65 2.29
C GLY A 247 12.56 8.82 1.06
N GLU A 248 11.31 8.38 0.92
CA GLU A 248 10.91 7.53 -0.23
C GLU A 248 10.90 8.32 -1.55
N ILE A 249 10.40 9.56 -1.55
CA ILE A 249 10.41 10.42 -2.75
C ILE A 249 11.83 10.86 -3.06
N ALA A 250 12.59 11.31 -2.06
CA ALA A 250 14.00 11.65 -2.23
C ALA A 250 14.79 10.47 -2.85
N GLY A 251 14.57 9.25 -2.35
CA GLY A 251 15.16 8.03 -2.89
C GLY A 251 14.84 7.82 -4.38
N MET A 252 13.57 7.98 -4.79
CA MET A 252 13.20 7.92 -6.21
C MET A 252 13.84 9.05 -7.03
N CYS A 253 13.94 10.26 -6.49
CA CYS A 253 14.61 11.38 -7.15
C CYS A 253 16.10 11.11 -7.39
N THR A 254 16.80 10.41 -6.48
CA THR A 254 18.20 10.00 -6.74
C THR A 254 18.34 9.04 -7.93
N MET A 255 17.28 8.28 -8.25
CA MET A 255 17.24 7.40 -9.41
C MET A 255 16.90 8.20 -10.67
N VAL A 256 15.78 8.93 -10.68
CA VAL A 256 15.22 9.51 -11.92
C VAL A 256 15.67 10.93 -12.22
N ARG A 257 16.20 11.67 -11.24
CA ARG A 257 16.75 13.03 -11.37
C ARG A 257 15.80 13.99 -12.12
N PRO A 258 14.61 14.27 -11.56
CA PRO A 258 13.63 15.16 -12.19
C PRO A 258 14.17 16.57 -12.34
N LYS A 259 13.90 17.20 -13.50
CA LYS A 259 14.14 18.63 -13.74
C LYS A 259 12.90 19.48 -13.48
N ILE A 260 11.72 18.88 -13.61
CA ILE A 260 10.44 19.50 -13.30
C ILE A 260 9.75 18.68 -12.22
N GLY A 261 9.24 19.34 -11.18
CA GLY A 261 8.49 18.70 -10.09
C GLY A 261 7.11 19.32 -9.96
N ILE A 262 6.06 18.51 -9.99
CA ILE A 262 4.67 18.95 -9.84
C ILE A 262 4.13 18.44 -8.49
N LEU A 263 3.79 19.37 -7.60
CA LEU A 263 3.09 19.09 -6.35
C LEU A 263 1.60 19.39 -6.54
N THR A 264 0.80 18.32 -6.57
CA THR A 264 -0.65 18.39 -6.86
C THR A 264 -1.49 18.80 -5.66
N ALA A 265 -1.25 18.20 -4.50
CA ALA A 265 -1.92 18.56 -3.25
C ALA A 265 -1.24 17.91 -2.04
N VAL A 266 -1.38 18.53 -0.88
CA VAL A 266 -0.98 17.95 0.42
C VAL A 266 -2.19 17.99 1.35
N ASN A 267 -2.63 16.83 1.83
CA ASN A 267 -3.76 16.66 2.75
C ASN A 267 -3.43 15.57 3.80
N ASP A 268 -4.33 15.39 4.76
CA ASP A 268 -4.34 14.36 5.81
C ASP A 268 -4.53 12.92 5.29
N GLN A 269 -3.78 12.53 4.27
CA GLN A 269 -3.82 11.16 3.74
C GLN A 269 -2.65 10.35 4.29
N HIS A 270 -2.93 9.12 4.72
CA HIS A 270 -1.93 8.22 5.33
C HIS A 270 -1.29 8.80 6.61
N LEU A 271 -2.01 9.63 7.38
CA LEU A 271 -1.56 10.14 8.69
C LEU A 271 -1.05 9.02 9.60
N SER A 272 -1.65 7.84 9.53
CA SER A 272 -1.25 6.65 10.30
C SER A 272 0.17 6.15 10.00
N LEU A 273 0.67 6.39 8.78
CA LEU A 273 2.02 6.01 8.35
C LEU A 273 2.99 7.19 8.43
N PHE A 274 2.52 8.40 8.13
CA PHE A 274 3.32 9.62 8.26
C PHE A 274 3.40 10.15 9.70
N GLY A 275 2.56 9.69 10.61
CA GLY A 275 2.41 10.19 11.97
C GLY A 275 1.59 11.49 12.05
N ASN A 276 1.93 12.50 11.24
CA ASN A 276 1.23 13.79 11.21
C ASN A 276 1.26 14.44 9.80
N LEU A 277 0.49 15.51 9.65
CA LEU A 277 0.40 16.27 8.40
C LEU A 277 1.72 16.92 8.00
N GLU A 278 2.51 17.40 8.97
CA GLU A 278 3.82 18.01 8.70
C GLU A 278 4.80 17.03 8.06
N ASN A 279 4.81 15.78 8.52
CA ASN A 279 5.59 14.72 7.88
C ASN A 279 5.09 14.40 6.47
N THR A 280 3.79 14.49 6.22
CA THR A 280 3.23 14.35 4.87
C THR A 280 3.69 15.50 3.98
N LYS A 281 3.63 16.75 4.45
CA LYS A 281 4.16 17.93 3.74
C LYS A 281 5.63 17.76 3.40
N LEU A 282 6.46 17.46 4.39
CA LEU A 282 7.89 17.27 4.20
C LEU A 282 8.18 16.14 3.22
N ALA A 283 7.51 14.99 3.35
CA ALA A 283 7.69 13.88 2.44
C ALA A 283 7.34 14.22 0.98
N LYS A 284 6.23 14.93 0.74
CA LYS A 284 5.87 15.35 -0.62
C LYS A 284 6.80 16.45 -1.15
N TYR A 285 7.28 17.32 -0.27
CA TYR A 285 8.20 18.40 -0.62
C TYR A 285 9.59 17.91 -1.04
N GLU A 286 9.99 16.68 -0.65
CA GLU A 286 11.24 16.03 -1.09
C GLU A 286 11.44 16.06 -2.62
N LEU A 287 10.35 15.99 -3.40
CA LEU A 287 10.43 16.11 -4.86
C LEU A 287 11.02 17.47 -5.25
N ILE A 288 10.50 18.54 -4.65
CA ILE A 288 10.91 19.93 -4.93
C ILE A 288 12.32 20.19 -4.39
N GLU A 289 12.64 19.65 -3.21
CA GLU A 289 13.98 19.74 -2.64
C GLU A 289 15.02 19.07 -3.54
N SER A 290 14.67 17.95 -4.15
CA SER A 290 15.55 17.15 -5.02
C SER A 290 15.75 17.73 -6.43
N LEU A 291 15.00 18.76 -6.83
CA LEU A 291 15.19 19.41 -8.13
C LEU A 291 16.58 20.07 -8.21
N PRO A 292 17.22 20.10 -9.39
CA PRO A 292 18.45 20.85 -9.60
C PRO A 292 18.22 22.36 -9.45
N LYS A 293 19.30 23.14 -9.39
CA LYS A 293 19.23 24.62 -9.23
C LYS A 293 18.44 25.29 -10.36
N ASP A 294 18.54 24.76 -11.59
CA ASP A 294 17.81 25.21 -12.78
C ASP A 294 16.47 24.47 -12.98
N GLY A 295 16.04 23.68 -11.99
CA GLY A 295 14.79 22.94 -12.02
C GLY A 295 13.57 23.84 -11.74
N ILE A 296 12.39 23.37 -12.15
CA ILE A 296 11.13 24.13 -12.03
C ILE A 296 10.14 23.35 -11.17
N ALA A 297 9.59 24.02 -10.17
CA ALA A 297 8.58 23.49 -9.26
C ALA A 297 7.19 24.04 -9.60
N LEU A 298 6.19 23.18 -9.73
CA LEU A 298 4.80 23.58 -9.96
C LEU A 298 3.97 23.26 -8.71
N PHE A 299 3.16 24.23 -8.27
CA PHE A 299 2.34 24.12 -7.07
C PHE A 299 0.88 24.45 -7.34
N ASN A 300 -0.03 23.68 -6.74
CA ASN A 300 -1.45 23.96 -6.75
C ASN A 300 -1.81 25.06 -5.73
N GLY A 301 -2.22 26.23 -6.22
CA GLY A 301 -2.66 27.37 -5.40
C GLY A 301 -3.95 27.12 -4.64
N ASN A 302 -4.85 26.25 -5.15
CA ASN A 302 -6.11 25.93 -4.47
C ASN A 302 -5.93 25.01 -3.25
N ASN A 303 -4.72 24.50 -2.99
CA ASN A 303 -4.41 23.71 -1.80
C ASN A 303 -3.53 24.53 -0.84
N SER A 304 -4.08 24.92 0.31
CA SER A 304 -3.42 25.80 1.29
C SER A 304 -2.03 25.30 1.73
N HIS A 305 -1.85 23.98 1.87
CA HIS A 305 -0.57 23.39 2.24
C HIS A 305 0.46 23.43 1.11
N ALA A 306 0.05 23.14 -0.13
CA ALA A 306 0.91 23.32 -1.30
C ALA A 306 1.27 24.80 -1.52
N PHE A 307 0.32 25.72 -1.29
CA PHE A 307 0.54 27.16 -1.35
C PHE A 307 1.54 27.66 -0.29
N SER A 308 1.44 27.15 0.94
CA SER A 308 2.43 27.43 1.99
C SER A 308 3.84 26.96 1.58
N LEU A 309 3.96 25.76 1.00
CA LEU A 309 5.24 25.25 0.48
C LEU A 309 5.75 26.08 -0.71
N TYR A 310 4.86 26.56 -1.57
CA TYR A 310 5.21 27.49 -2.65
C TYR A 310 5.85 28.76 -2.10
N ASN A 311 5.28 29.39 -1.07
CA ASN A 311 5.83 30.60 -0.45
C ASN A 311 7.25 30.36 0.12
N ASN A 312 7.48 29.20 0.72
CA ASN A 312 8.77 28.83 1.30
C ASN A 312 9.82 28.38 0.25
N THR A 313 9.41 28.12 -0.99
CA THR A 313 10.30 27.66 -2.06
C THR A 313 11.08 28.81 -2.67
N LYS A 314 12.41 28.68 -2.72
CA LYS A 314 13.33 29.65 -3.36
C LYS A 314 13.74 29.28 -4.79
N LYS A 315 13.51 28.03 -5.21
CA LYS A 315 13.79 27.57 -6.57
C LYS A 315 12.81 28.22 -7.56
N LYS A 316 13.13 28.15 -8.86
CA LYS A 316 12.19 28.56 -9.92
C LYS A 316 10.88 27.80 -9.72
N LYS A 317 9.80 28.55 -9.55
CA LYS A 317 8.49 28.03 -9.18
C LYS A 317 7.40 28.65 -10.04
N VAL A 318 6.31 27.90 -10.19
CA VAL A 318 5.12 28.28 -10.95
C VAL A 318 3.91 27.90 -10.10
N LEU A 319 3.03 28.86 -9.90
CA LEU A 319 1.76 28.67 -9.21
C LEU A 319 0.64 28.49 -10.23
N TYR A 320 -0.12 27.40 -10.12
CA TYR A 320 -1.32 27.20 -10.92
C TYR A 320 -2.58 27.18 -10.05
N GLU A 321 -3.65 27.82 -10.51
CA GLU A 321 -4.87 27.98 -9.73
C GLU A 321 -6.14 27.96 -10.60
N ILE A 322 -7.23 27.44 -10.05
CA ILE A 322 -8.58 27.63 -10.57
C ILE A 322 -9.17 28.85 -9.88
N LEU A 323 -9.55 29.88 -10.66
CA LEU A 323 -10.22 31.07 -10.16
C LEU A 323 -11.74 30.87 -10.21
N THR A 324 -12.34 30.61 -9.06
CA THR A 324 -13.76 30.79 -8.78
C THR A 324 -14.03 32.18 -8.19
N THR A 325 -15.30 32.59 -8.18
CA THR A 325 -15.77 33.84 -7.57
C THR A 325 -15.38 34.01 -6.09
N GLU A 326 -15.09 32.91 -5.38
CA GLU A 326 -14.64 32.90 -3.98
C GLU A 326 -13.11 33.00 -3.83
N THR A 327 -12.34 32.48 -4.77
CA THR A 327 -10.86 32.44 -4.72
C THR A 327 -10.17 33.75 -5.11
N SER A 328 -10.90 34.76 -5.61
CA SER A 328 -10.35 36.09 -5.95
C SER A 328 -9.71 36.85 -4.77
N LYS A 329 -9.71 36.30 -3.55
CA LYS A 329 -9.02 36.84 -2.36
C LYS A 329 -7.60 36.30 -2.15
N SER A 330 -7.06 35.46 -3.04
CA SER A 330 -5.69 34.95 -2.95
C SER A 330 -4.66 36.09 -3.13
N ALA A 331 -3.71 36.20 -2.20
CA ALA A 331 -2.78 37.33 -2.08
C ALA A 331 -1.68 37.38 -3.18
N SER A 332 -1.59 36.36 -4.04
CA SER A 332 -0.59 36.28 -5.13
C SER A 332 -1.27 35.99 -6.46
N LYS A 333 -0.92 36.77 -7.50
CA LYS A 333 -1.40 36.52 -8.88
C LYS A 333 -0.82 35.19 -9.38
N PRO A 334 -1.65 34.19 -9.76
CA PRO A 334 -1.17 32.91 -10.25
C PRO A 334 -0.50 33.05 -11.62
N ASP A 335 0.54 32.26 -11.86
CA ASP A 335 1.26 32.23 -13.15
C ASP A 335 0.42 31.56 -14.23
N ILE A 336 -0.35 30.53 -13.85
CA ILE A 336 -1.27 29.82 -14.74
C ILE A 336 -2.62 29.75 -14.04
N PHE A 337 -3.68 30.16 -14.71
CA PHE A 337 -5.00 30.03 -14.11
C PHE A 337 -6.10 29.70 -15.09
N ALA A 338 -7.13 29.03 -14.58
CA ALA A 338 -8.36 28.75 -15.31
C ALA A 338 -9.52 29.55 -14.73
N ASN A 339 -10.35 30.15 -15.58
CA ASN A 339 -11.60 30.80 -15.19
C ASN A 339 -12.75 30.41 -16.15
N MET A 340 -13.95 30.94 -15.88
CA MET A 340 -15.16 30.65 -16.66
C MET A 340 -15.42 29.15 -16.87
N ILE A 341 -15.30 28.37 -15.80
CA ILE A 341 -15.47 26.91 -15.85
C ILE A 341 -16.95 26.56 -16.06
N VAL A 342 -17.24 25.90 -17.18
CA VAL A 342 -18.56 25.37 -17.52
C VAL A 342 -18.48 23.84 -17.54
N VAL A 343 -19.12 23.21 -16.56
CA VAL A 343 -19.20 21.75 -16.46
C VAL A 343 -20.47 21.27 -17.15
N LYS A 344 -20.34 20.41 -18.16
CA LYS A 344 -21.44 19.73 -18.87
C LYS A 344 -21.31 18.22 -18.68
N LYS A 345 -22.39 17.47 -18.95
CA LYS A 345 -22.36 15.99 -18.89
C LYS A 345 -21.31 15.38 -19.82
N THR A 346 -20.98 16.06 -20.93
CA THR A 346 -20.05 15.58 -21.96
C THR A 346 -18.61 16.04 -21.75
N GLY A 347 -18.35 16.96 -20.82
CA GLY A 347 -17.00 17.50 -20.61
C GLY A 347 -16.98 18.83 -19.85
N VAL A 348 -15.80 19.40 -19.72
CA VAL A 348 -15.55 20.68 -19.03
C VAL A 348 -14.93 21.66 -20.02
N ALA A 349 -15.50 22.86 -20.13
CA ALA A 349 -14.95 23.98 -20.89
C ALA A 349 -14.50 25.08 -19.94
N PHE A 350 -13.38 25.72 -20.23
CA PHE A 350 -12.79 26.77 -19.40
C PHE A 350 -11.77 27.56 -20.22
N ASP A 351 -11.54 28.80 -19.80
CA ASP A 351 -10.51 29.65 -20.37
C ASP A 351 -9.22 29.47 -19.57
N VAL A 352 -8.10 29.27 -20.26
CA VAL A 352 -6.77 29.13 -19.65
C VAL A 352 -5.93 30.36 -19.94
N HIS A 353 -5.43 30.96 -18.88
CA HIS A 353 -4.53 32.09 -18.93
C HIS A 353 -3.15 31.63 -18.47
N ILE A 354 -2.14 31.92 -19.27
CA ILE A 354 -0.74 31.65 -18.97
C ILE A 354 -0.07 33.02 -18.94
N GLY A 355 0.44 33.43 -17.79
CA GLY A 355 1.11 34.71 -17.64
C GLY A 355 2.30 34.84 -18.61
N GLU A 356 2.51 36.06 -19.11
CA GLU A 356 3.74 36.39 -19.83
C GLU A 356 4.93 36.25 -18.87
N LYS A 357 5.92 35.46 -19.27
CA LYS A 357 7.14 35.26 -18.47
C LYS A 357 7.92 36.58 -18.38
N THR A 358 8.30 36.97 -17.17
CA THR A 358 9.50 37.77 -16.91
C THR A 358 10.78 36.95 -17.13
#